data_AF-A0A2M7KTH2-F1
#
_entry.id   AF-A0A2M7KTH2-F1
#
_cell.length_a   1.000
_cell.length_b   1.000
_cell.length_c   1.000
_cell.angle_alpha   90.00
_cell.angle_beta   90.00
_cell.angle_gamma   90.00
#
_symmetry.space_group_name_H-M   'P 1'
#
loop_
_entity.id
_entity.type
_entity.pdbx_description
1 polymer ?
#
loop_
_entity_poly.entity_id
_entity_poly.type
_entity_poly.pdbx_seq_one_letter_code
_entity_poly.pdbx_strand_id
1 'polypeptide(L)'
;MRRATSEWLPPINEYKAHWTEYGPDRQVAGKTLAEFEGLAEAVLVALKECEDLRHQAELAAARRDADGQALYAAMRAYNGYVRAMEGPGLEHVRTAPRLAKHRRSAGNAPPASTPPTTVG
;
A
#
# COMPACT_ATOMS: atom_id res chain seq x y z
N MET A 1 -4.01 -2.87 11.42
CA MET A 1 -4.32 -4.29 11.67
C MET A 1 -4.33 -4.55 13.15
N ARG A 2 -3.23 -5.03 13.76
CA ARG A 2 -2.91 -4.88 15.21
C ARG A 2 -3.72 -3.79 15.89
N ARG A 3 -3.24 -2.56 15.70
CA ARG A 3 -3.59 -1.40 16.52
C ARG A 3 -5.06 -1.00 16.48
N ALA A 4 -5.66 -0.71 15.32
CA ALA A 4 -7.02 -0.16 15.26
C ALA A 4 -8.08 -1.13 15.80
N THR A 5 -8.14 -2.37 15.30
CA THR A 5 -9.09 -3.36 15.85
C THR A 5 -8.74 -3.73 17.30
N SER A 6 -7.45 -3.80 17.66
CA SER A 6 -7.05 -4.00 19.08
C SER A 6 -7.32 -2.81 19.98
N GLU A 7 -7.57 -1.62 19.42
CA GLU A 7 -7.84 -0.40 20.17
C GLU A 7 -9.34 -0.28 20.46
N TRP A 8 -10.18 -0.69 19.51
CA TRP A 8 -11.64 -0.65 19.67
C TRP A 8 -12.22 -1.89 20.35
N LEU A 9 -11.65 -3.08 20.14
CA LEU A 9 -12.23 -4.31 20.66
C LEU A 9 -12.22 -4.42 22.20
N PRO A 10 -11.12 -4.08 22.91
CA PRO A 10 -11.11 -4.08 24.37
C PRO A 10 -12.16 -3.17 25.01
N PRO A 11 -12.26 -1.87 24.68
CA PRO A 11 -13.27 -1.01 25.28
C PRO A 11 -14.69 -1.45 24.92
N ILE A 12 -14.95 -1.91 23.68
CA ILE A 12 -16.27 -2.46 23.30
C ILE A 12 -16.67 -3.61 24.24
N ASN A 13 -15.74 -4.53 24.51
CA ASN A 13 -15.99 -5.67 25.39
C ASN A 13 -16.16 -5.25 26.86
N GLU A 14 -15.36 -4.29 27.34
CA GLU A 14 -15.47 -3.74 28.70
C GLU A 14 -16.85 -3.07 28.91
N TYR A 15 -17.27 -2.22 27.97
CA TYR A 15 -18.59 -1.58 28.05
C TYR A 15 -19.73 -2.60 27.97
N LYS A 16 -19.64 -3.59 27.07
CA LYS A 16 -20.64 -4.67 26.98
C LYS A 16 -20.75 -5.47 28.28
N ALA A 17 -19.62 -5.83 28.89
CA ALA A 17 -19.59 -6.55 30.15
C ALA A 17 -20.24 -5.73 31.27
N HIS A 18 -19.82 -4.47 31.42
CA HIS A 18 -20.37 -3.56 32.43
C HIS A 18 -21.88 -3.30 32.23
N TRP A 19 -22.34 -3.16 30.99
CA TRP A 19 -23.76 -2.98 30.69
C TRP A 19 -24.59 -4.21 31.05
N THR A 20 -24.04 -5.41 30.80
CA THR A 20 -24.68 -6.68 31.17
C THR A 20 -24.87 -6.78 32.69
N GLU A 21 -23.88 -6.35 33.48
CA GLU A 21 -23.97 -6.29 34.95
C GLU A 21 -25.04 -5.30 35.42
N TYR A 22 -25.22 -4.19 34.70
CA TYR A 22 -26.21 -3.16 35.04
C TYR A 22 -27.65 -3.53 34.63
N GLY A 23 -27.79 -4.51 33.72
CA GLY A 23 -29.04 -4.99 33.16
C GLY A 23 -29.14 -4.71 31.64
N PRO A 24 -29.29 -5.75 30.80
CA PRO A 24 -29.23 -5.62 29.34
C PRO A 24 -30.36 -4.76 28.74
N ASP A 25 -31.50 -4.68 29.43
CA ASP A 25 -32.66 -3.89 29.02
C ASP A 25 -32.55 -2.41 29.43
N ARG A 26 -31.54 -2.04 30.22
CA ARG A 26 -31.37 -0.64 30.63
C ARG A 26 -30.87 0.20 29.47
N GLN A 27 -31.50 1.35 29.29
CA GLN A 27 -31.03 2.34 28.34
C GLN A 27 -29.93 3.21 28.95
N VAL A 28 -28.84 3.37 28.21
CA VAL A 28 -27.75 4.31 28.53
C VAL A 28 -27.67 5.30 27.38
N ALA A 29 -27.77 6.59 27.68
CA ALA A 29 -27.82 7.67 26.69
C ALA A 29 -28.87 7.44 25.58
N GLY A 30 -30.02 6.82 25.93
CA GLY A 30 -31.11 6.54 24.99
C GLY A 30 -30.84 5.38 24.03
N LYS A 31 -29.84 4.54 24.29
CA LYS A 31 -29.56 3.30 23.54
C LYS A 31 -29.66 2.09 24.45
N THR A 32 -30.06 0.95 23.90
CA THR A 32 -30.03 -0.38 24.51
C THR A 32 -28.68 -1.07 24.27
N LEU A 33 -28.40 -2.14 25.00
CA LEU A 33 -27.21 -2.97 24.77
C LEU A 33 -27.18 -3.52 23.33
N ALA A 34 -28.32 -3.97 22.81
CA ALA A 34 -28.42 -4.48 21.44
C ALA A 34 -28.07 -3.42 20.39
N GLU A 35 -28.51 -2.16 20.58
CA GLU A 35 -28.15 -1.06 19.69
C GLU A 35 -26.67 -0.69 19.78
N PHE A 36 -26.08 -0.77 20.99
CA PHE A 36 -24.64 -0.60 21.17
C PHE A 36 -23.85 -1.71 20.45
N GLU A 37 -24.24 -2.97 20.58
CA GLU A 37 -23.60 -4.10 19.92
C GLU A 37 -23.68 -3.99 18.39
N GLY A 38 -24.83 -3.57 17.85
CA GLY A 38 -24.99 -3.32 16.41
C GLY A 38 -24.07 -2.21 15.90
N LEU A 39 -23.90 -1.12 16.67
CA LEU A 39 -22.95 -0.05 16.33
C LEU A 39 -21.49 -0.55 16.40
N ALA A 40 -21.17 -1.33 17.43
CA ALA A 40 -19.85 -1.91 17.61
C ALA A 40 -19.49 -2.85 16.45
N GLU A 41 -20.42 -3.72 16.05
CA GLU A 41 -20.24 -4.62 14.91
C GLU A 41 -20.04 -3.83 13.60
N ALA A 42 -20.88 -2.82 13.34
CA ALA A 42 -20.76 -1.99 12.14
C ALA A 42 -19.40 -1.28 12.06
N VAL A 43 -18.88 -0.76 13.18
CA VAL A 43 -17.56 -0.14 13.24
C VAL A 43 -16.46 -1.15 12.97
N LEU A 44 -16.51 -2.34 13.59
CA LEU A 44 -15.51 -3.38 13.40
C LEU A 44 -15.48 -3.91 11.95
N VAL A 45 -16.65 -4.05 11.32
CA VAL A 45 -16.76 -4.40 9.90
C VAL A 45 -16.16 -3.32 9.02
N ALA A 46 -16.53 -2.05 9.22
CA ALA A 46 -15.99 -0.94 8.44
C ALA A 46 -14.46 -0.80 8.57
N LEU A 47 -13.91 -1.02 9.78
CA LEU A 47 -12.47 -1.03 10.01
C LEU A 47 -11.79 -2.14 9.20
N LYS A 48 -12.37 -3.35 9.17
CA LYS A 48 -11.84 -4.46 8.38
C LYS A 48 -11.87 -4.14 6.89
N GLU A 49 -12.98 -3.61 6.37
CA GLU A 49 -13.11 -3.22 4.96
C GLU A 49 -12.07 -2.17 4.56
N CYS A 50 -11.82 -1.17 5.41
CA CYS A 50 -10.78 -0.17 5.18
C CYS A 50 -9.38 -0.80 5.06
N GLU A 51 -9.10 -1.83 5.87
CA GLU A 51 -7.81 -2.52 5.84
C GLU A 51 -7.64 -3.36 4.58
N ASP A 52 -8.70 -4.08 4.17
CA ASP A 52 -8.71 -4.86 2.95
C ASP A 52 -8.50 -3.96 1.72
N LEU A 53 -9.18 -2.81 1.66
CA LEU A 53 -8.99 -1.82 0.61
C LEU A 53 -7.57 -1.25 0.58
N ARG A 54 -7.00 -0.95 1.75
CA ARG A 54 -5.62 -0.47 1.84
C ARG A 54 -4.63 -1.52 1.34
N HIS A 55 -4.82 -2.78 1.73
CA HIS A 55 -3.99 -3.88 1.27
C HIS A 55 -4.10 -4.07 -0.25
N GLN A 56 -5.30 -4.02 -0.81
CA GLN A 56 -5.52 -4.07 -2.25
C GLN A 56 -4.83 -2.90 -2.97
N ALA A 57 -4.87 -1.69 -2.41
CA ALA A 57 -4.18 -0.54 -2.97
C ALA A 57 -2.65 -0.71 -2.96
N GLU A 58 -2.08 -1.28 -1.89
CA GLU A 58 -0.66 -1.61 -1.80
C GLU A 58 -0.24 -2.64 -2.87
N LEU A 59 -1.03 -3.70 -3.06
CA LEU A 59 -0.80 -4.71 -4.10
C LEU A 59 -0.91 -4.11 -5.50
N ALA A 60 -1.91 -3.26 -5.74
CA ALA A 60 -2.08 -2.57 -7.02
C ALA A 60 -0.92 -1.61 -7.31
N ALA A 61 -0.41 -0.91 -6.30
CA ALA A 61 0.75 -0.04 -6.44
C ALA A 61 2.02 -0.84 -6.76
N ALA A 62 2.25 -1.96 -6.05
CA ALA A 62 3.38 -2.85 -6.33
C ALA A 62 3.30 -3.43 -7.76
N ARG A 63 2.10 -3.81 -8.21
CA ARG A 63 1.87 -4.32 -9.56
C ARG A 63 2.16 -3.25 -10.63
N ARG A 64 1.62 -2.04 -10.46
CA ARG A 64 1.89 -0.90 -11.34
C ARG A 64 3.39 -0.64 -11.47
N ASP A 65 4.11 -0.65 -10.35
CA ASP A 65 5.54 -0.39 -10.34
C ASP A 65 6.33 -1.51 -11.04
N ALA A 66 5.94 -2.77 -10.87
CA ALA A 66 6.54 -3.91 -11.58
C ALA A 66 6.27 -3.86 -13.09
N ASP A 67 5.02 -3.63 -13.49
CA ASP A 67 4.63 -3.52 -14.90
C ASP A 67 5.33 -2.30 -15.57
N GLY A 68 5.45 -1.18 -14.84
CA GLY A 68 6.20 0.00 -15.31
C GLY A 68 7.68 -0.28 -15.53
N GLN A 69 8.33 -1.03 -14.62
CA GLN A 69 9.71 -1.46 -14.79
C GLN A 69 9.88 -2.40 -15.98
N ALA A 70 8.98 -3.35 -16.17
CA ALA A 70 9.00 -4.28 -17.31
C ALA A 70 8.85 -3.54 -18.64
N LEU A 71 7.91 -2.60 -18.72
CA LEU A 71 7.71 -1.74 -19.89
C LEU A 71 8.97 -0.93 -20.21
N TYR A 72 9.56 -0.29 -19.19
CA TYR A 72 10.79 0.48 -19.39
C TYR A 72 11.96 -0.40 -19.85
N ALA A 73 12.11 -1.60 -19.30
CA ALA A 73 13.11 -2.56 -19.72
C ALA A 73 12.93 -2.97 -21.20
N ALA A 74 11.70 -3.22 -21.63
CA ALA A 74 11.37 -3.54 -23.02
C ALA A 74 11.73 -2.38 -23.97
N MET A 75 11.36 -1.14 -23.61
CA MET A 75 11.72 0.04 -24.40
C MET A 75 13.24 0.23 -24.48
N ARG A 76 13.97 -0.05 -23.39
CA ARG A 76 15.43 0.03 -23.36
C ARG A 76 16.06 -1.04 -24.26
N ALA A 77 15.54 -2.26 -24.22
CA ALA A 77 15.99 -3.36 -25.07
C ALA A 77 15.77 -3.04 -26.55
N TYR A 78 14.60 -2.51 -26.91
CA TYR A 78 14.31 -2.05 -28.27
C TYR A 78 15.29 -0.98 -28.75
N ASN A 79 15.53 0.06 -27.93
CA ASN A 79 16.52 1.10 -28.25
C ASN A 79 17.94 0.53 -28.41
N GLY A 80 18.31 -0.50 -27.64
CA GLY A 80 19.56 -1.22 -27.79
C GLY A 80 19.63 -2.01 -29.09
N TYR A 81 18.58 -2.76 -29.42
CA TYR A 81 18.46 -3.54 -30.65
C TYR A 81 18.59 -2.66 -31.90
N VAL A 82 17.82 -1.57 -31.97
CA VAL A 82 17.85 -0.61 -33.09
C VAL A 82 19.26 -0.05 -33.29
N ARG A 83 19.97 0.31 -32.21
CA ARG A 83 21.36 0.80 -32.30
C ARG A 83 22.36 -0.28 -32.75
N ALA A 84 22.15 -1.53 -32.34
CA ALA A 84 23.06 -2.63 -32.62
C ALA A 84 22.89 -3.19 -34.05
N MET A 85 21.67 -3.26 -34.56
CA MET A 85 21.38 -3.82 -35.89
C MET A 85 21.60 -2.81 -37.02
N GLU A 86 21.34 -1.52 -36.79
CA GLU A 86 21.28 -0.54 -37.87
C GLU A 86 22.50 0.41 -37.92
N GLY A 87 23.37 0.35 -36.92
CA GLY A 87 24.52 1.25 -36.80
C GLY A 87 24.12 2.72 -36.51
N PRO A 88 25.06 3.55 -36.04
CA PRO A 88 24.76 4.90 -35.53
C PRO A 88 24.32 5.93 -36.59
N GLY A 89 24.21 5.53 -37.86
CA GLY A 89 23.99 6.43 -39.00
C GLY A 89 22.59 6.42 -39.62
N LEU A 90 21.74 5.44 -39.31
CA LEU A 90 20.42 5.30 -39.96
C LEU A 90 19.34 6.17 -39.31
N GLU A 91 18.43 6.68 -40.15
CA GLU A 91 17.44 7.71 -39.80
C GLU A 91 16.50 7.27 -38.66
N HIS A 92 16.14 5.97 -38.66
CA HIS A 92 15.26 5.33 -37.68
C HIS A 92 15.86 5.30 -36.26
N VAL A 93 17.19 5.25 -36.16
CA VAL A 93 17.95 5.32 -34.89
C VAL A 93 17.97 6.76 -34.35
N ARG A 94 18.01 7.76 -35.24
CA ARG A 94 17.99 9.19 -34.87
C ARG A 94 16.61 9.65 -34.42
N THR A 95 15.54 9.07 -34.98
CA THR A 95 14.15 9.36 -34.64
C THR A 95 13.60 8.52 -33.49
N ALA A 96 14.35 7.50 -33.04
CA ALA A 96 13.94 6.65 -31.93
C ALA A 96 13.68 7.50 -30.66
N PRO A 97 12.56 7.28 -29.94
CA PRO A 97 12.23 8.04 -28.74
C PRO A 97 13.34 7.92 -27.69
N ARG A 98 13.86 9.07 -27.24
CA ARG A 98 14.81 9.11 -26.13
C ARG A 98 14.07 8.73 -24.84
N LEU A 99 14.50 7.63 -24.24
CA LEU A 99 14.01 7.26 -22.91
C LEU A 99 14.43 8.30 -21.89
N ALA A 100 13.46 8.91 -21.21
CA ALA A 100 13.72 9.75 -20.05
C ALA A 100 14.46 8.92 -18.99
N LYS A 101 15.33 9.58 -18.22
CA LYS A 101 16.05 8.93 -17.12
C LYS A 101 15.02 8.45 -16.10
N HIS A 102 14.77 7.14 -16.03
CA HIS A 102 13.83 6.58 -15.06
C HIS A 102 14.30 6.95 -13.66
N ARG A 103 13.59 7.88 -12.99
CA ARG A 103 13.71 8.04 -11.54
C ARG A 103 13.11 6.78 -10.94
N ARG A 104 13.92 5.97 -10.26
CA ARG A 104 13.38 4.87 -9.44
C ARG A 104 12.34 5.49 -8.52
N SER A 105 11.15 4.92 -8.44
CA SER A 105 10.12 5.32 -7.47
C SER A 105 10.80 5.46 -6.11
N ALA A 106 10.60 6.58 -5.42
CA ALA A 106 11.34 6.97 -4.22
C ALA A 106 11.18 6.02 -3.00
N GLY A 107 10.46 4.90 -3.14
CA GLY A 107 10.22 3.92 -2.08
C GLY A 107 11.09 2.65 -2.13
N ASN A 108 11.95 2.44 -3.13
CA ASN A 108 12.65 1.16 -3.32
C ASN A 108 14.13 1.27 -3.74
N ALA A 109 14.79 2.40 -3.47
CA ALA A 109 16.24 2.44 -3.58
C ALA A 109 16.83 1.69 -2.36
N PRO A 110 17.58 0.58 -2.53
CA PRO A 110 18.35 0.02 -1.43
C PRO A 110 19.29 1.12 -0.90
N PRO A 111 19.51 1.20 0.43
CA PRO A 111 20.38 2.22 1.01
C PRO A 111 21.73 2.16 0.29
N ALA A 112 22.20 3.32 -0.18
CA ALA A 112 23.51 3.42 -0.79
C ALA A 112 24.53 2.90 0.22
N SER A 113 25.24 1.81 -0.12
CA SER A 113 26.34 1.31 0.69
C SER A 113 27.32 2.44 0.90
N THR A 114 27.42 2.90 2.13
CA THR A 114 28.42 3.88 2.57
C THR A 114 29.81 3.31 2.23
N PRO A 115 30.68 4.06 1.53
CA PRO A 115 32.02 3.57 1.27
C PRO A 115 32.78 3.39 2.59
N PRO A 116 33.69 2.40 2.70
CA PRO A 116 34.48 2.21 3.90
C PRO A 116 35.37 3.43 4.13
N THR A 117 35.27 4.01 5.33
CA THR A 117 36.20 5.05 5.80
C THR A 117 37.60 4.45 5.87
N THR A 118 38.50 4.90 5.00
CA THR A 118 39.93 4.66 5.15
C THR A 118 40.40 5.46 6.36
N VAL A 119 40.73 4.78 7.45
CA VAL A 119 41.51 5.36 8.55
C VAL A 119 42.97 5.20 8.18
N GLY A 120 43.65 6.33 7.98
CA GLY A 120 45.11 6.44 7.97
C GLY A 120 45.61 6.92 9.32
#